data_AF-A0A8D0KTE3-F1
#
_entry.id   AF-A0A8D0KTE3-F1
#
_cell.length_a   1.000
_cell.length_b   1.000
_cell.length_c   1.000
_cell.angle_alpha   90.00
_cell.angle_beta   90.00
_cell.angle_gamma   90.00
#
_symmetry.space_group_name_H-M   'P 1'
#
loop_
_entity.id
_entity.type
_entity.pdbx_description
1 polymer ?
#
loop_
_entity_poly.entity_id
_entity_poly.type
_entity_poly.pdbx_seq_one_letter_code
_entity_poly.pdbx_strand_id
1 'polypeptide(L)'
;GADDFFESYISIASTVPSVLCLIGNFLLVNKVPASVRILSSLFIMLAVFLVITVLVKVDTSAWTTRFFALTIGCVIIVSSASTIFTSSIFGLSSRFPMKNLQALISGQAMGGTISAIASVIDLAAAADVTDSALAYFLTADIFLVVCVMVYLLLPRLEYSRCVHPSAEDEADLGGTTNTSFLTKSSGIPPIRPILQKTALLGFCLFYVFFISIIIFPSLSSNIESVSKSSGSLWSTKYFAPLTSFLLYNFADWCGRQITAWIQVPGPRSKLLPALVLLRTIFLPLFILSNYQPRAHIRTVVFNQDVYPVVFTVLLGLSNGYLGTLVIVYGPKIVPKELAEAAGVLMTFYLMLGLAVGSACSVLIVHLM
;
A
#
# COMPACT_ATOMS: atom_id res chain seq x y z
N GLY A 1 -11.65 6.66 27.23
CA GLY A 1 -10.71 7.77 27.53
C GLY A 1 -10.15 8.29 26.22
N ALA A 2 -9.38 9.39 26.20
CA ALA A 2 -8.79 9.92 24.96
C ALA A 2 -7.88 8.90 24.23
N ASP A 3 -7.38 7.88 24.93
CA ASP A 3 -6.55 6.80 24.40
C ASP A 3 -7.34 5.82 23.48
N ASP A 4 -8.62 5.57 23.74
CA ASP A 4 -9.45 4.64 22.95
C ASP A 4 -9.75 5.17 21.54
N PHE A 5 -9.58 6.47 21.31
CA PHE A 5 -9.86 7.12 20.03
C PHE A 5 -8.60 7.48 19.24
N PHE A 6 -7.40 7.35 19.81
CA PHE A 6 -6.16 7.78 19.15
C PHE A 6 -5.91 7.04 17.84
N GLU A 7 -6.07 5.71 17.84
CA GLU A 7 -5.96 4.88 16.63
C GLU A 7 -6.99 5.28 15.56
N SER A 8 -8.21 5.58 15.99
CA SER A 8 -9.28 6.07 15.11
C SER A 8 -8.93 7.44 14.51
N TYR A 9 -8.38 8.36 15.31
CA TYR A 9 -7.92 9.67 14.83
C TYR A 9 -6.76 9.54 13.84
N ILE A 10 -5.77 8.69 14.09
CA ILE A 10 -4.66 8.41 13.16
C ILE A 10 -5.18 7.84 11.85
N SER A 11 -6.12 6.89 11.91
CA SER A 11 -6.70 6.26 10.73
C SER A 11 -7.45 7.28 9.85
N ILE A 12 -8.28 8.13 10.46
CA ILE A 12 -9.00 9.19 9.74
C ILE A 12 -8.03 10.26 9.19
N ALA A 13 -7.08 10.69 10.02
CA ALA A 13 -6.07 11.69 9.67
C ALA A 13 -5.12 11.23 8.56
N SER A 14 -4.90 9.93 8.42
CA SER A 14 -4.12 9.39 7.30
C SER A 14 -4.98 9.17 6.04
N THR A 15 -6.18 8.60 6.18
CA THR A 15 -6.99 8.17 5.04
C THR A 15 -7.63 9.33 4.27
N VAL A 16 -8.25 10.29 4.97
CA VAL A 16 -8.99 11.39 4.31
C VAL A 16 -8.07 12.29 3.48
N PRO A 17 -6.93 12.78 4.02
CA PRO A 17 -6.02 13.61 3.24
C PRO A 17 -5.36 12.83 2.11
N SER A 18 -5.08 11.54 2.29
CA SER A 18 -4.51 10.70 1.24
C SER A 18 -5.43 10.61 0.02
N VAL A 19 -6.74 10.38 0.23
CA VAL A 19 -7.72 10.34 -0.87
C VAL A 19 -7.80 11.70 -1.59
N LEU A 20 -7.82 12.81 -0.85
CA LEU A 20 -7.86 14.16 -1.43
C LEU A 20 -6.58 14.48 -2.23
N CYS A 21 -5.40 14.17 -1.66
CA CYS A 21 -4.12 14.36 -2.32
C CYS A 21 -3.95 13.46 -3.55
N LEU A 22 -4.58 12.28 -3.56
CA LEU A 22 -4.57 11.39 -4.72
C LEU A 22 -5.37 11.97 -5.89
N ILE A 23 -6.55 12.53 -5.61
CA ILE A 23 -7.35 13.27 -6.61
C ILE A 23 -6.54 14.47 -7.11
N GLY A 24 -5.91 15.22 -6.20
CA GLY A 24 -5.02 16.33 -6.55
C GLY A 24 -3.84 15.89 -7.42
N ASN A 25 -3.18 14.76 -7.10
CA ASN A 25 -2.06 14.26 -7.88
C ASN A 25 -2.48 13.82 -9.28
N PHE A 26 -3.67 13.25 -9.43
CA PHE A 26 -4.23 12.93 -10.74
C PHE A 26 -4.42 14.18 -11.62
N LEU A 27 -4.82 15.31 -11.03
CA LEU A 27 -4.90 16.60 -11.74
C LEU A 27 -3.52 17.20 -12.04
N LEU A 28 -2.55 16.99 -11.14
CA LEU A 28 -1.18 17.50 -11.25
C LEU A 28 -0.29 16.69 -12.19
N VAL A 29 -0.66 15.45 -12.54
CA VAL A 29 0.14 14.57 -13.42
C VAL A 29 0.51 15.21 -14.76
N ASN A 30 -0.36 16.09 -15.26
CA ASN A 30 -0.16 16.79 -16.53
C ASN A 30 0.55 18.14 -16.38
N LYS A 31 0.62 18.71 -15.17
CA LYS A 31 1.18 20.04 -14.90
C LYS A 31 2.57 20.00 -14.29
N VAL A 32 2.90 18.95 -13.55
CA VAL A 32 4.15 18.85 -12.78
C VAL A 32 4.91 17.58 -13.19
N PRO A 33 6.19 17.68 -13.57
CA PRO A 33 7.02 16.52 -13.89
C PRO A 33 7.02 15.49 -12.75
N ALA A 34 7.04 14.20 -13.09
CA ALA A 34 7.09 13.11 -12.10
C ALA A 34 8.30 13.24 -11.14
N SER A 35 9.45 13.70 -11.64
CA SER A 35 10.66 13.88 -10.83
C SER A 35 10.51 14.94 -9.74
N VAL A 36 9.87 16.06 -10.05
CA VAL A 36 9.59 17.11 -9.07
C VAL A 36 8.62 16.58 -8.02
N ARG A 37 7.57 15.87 -8.41
CA ARG A 37 6.60 15.28 -7.47
C ARG A 37 7.23 14.24 -6.53
N ILE A 38 8.08 13.36 -7.07
CA ILE A 38 8.76 12.32 -6.28
C ILE A 38 9.78 12.95 -5.32
N LEU A 39 10.65 13.84 -5.79
CA LEU A 39 11.70 14.42 -4.95
C LEU A 39 11.13 15.36 -3.88
N SER A 40 10.12 16.17 -4.22
CA SER A 40 9.45 17.05 -3.25
C SER A 40 8.74 16.25 -2.16
N SER A 41 8.02 15.18 -2.52
CA SER A 41 7.35 14.31 -1.53
C SER A 41 8.35 13.57 -0.63
N LEU A 42 9.46 13.06 -1.17
CA LEU A 42 10.52 12.45 -0.37
C LEU A 42 11.15 13.45 0.62
N PHE A 43 11.42 14.68 0.18
CA PHE A 43 11.99 15.72 1.05
C PHE A 43 11.01 16.14 2.16
N ILE A 44 9.72 16.29 1.83
CA ILE A 44 8.67 16.58 2.83
C ILE A 44 8.57 15.44 3.84
N MET A 45 8.57 14.18 3.40
CA MET A 45 8.55 13.03 4.31
C MET A 45 9.77 13.04 5.23
N LEU A 46 10.98 13.22 4.69
CA LEU A 46 12.21 13.28 5.51
C LEU A 46 12.17 14.42 6.52
N ALA A 47 11.74 15.62 6.12
CA ALA A 47 11.64 16.75 7.03
C ALA A 47 10.68 16.49 8.18
N VAL A 48 9.51 15.88 7.91
CA VAL A 48 8.55 15.56 8.97
C VAL A 48 9.02 14.41 9.86
N PHE A 49 9.65 13.37 9.30
CA PHE A 49 10.22 12.28 10.10
C PHE A 49 11.32 12.79 11.03
N LEU A 50 12.22 13.67 10.56
CA LEU A 50 13.22 14.31 11.42
C LEU A 50 12.59 15.12 12.55
N VAL A 51 11.49 15.85 12.28
CA VAL A 51 10.72 16.55 13.34
C VAL A 51 10.19 15.56 14.37
N ILE A 52 9.61 14.43 13.93
CA ILE A 52 9.10 13.40 14.85
C ILE A 52 10.25 12.78 15.66
N THR A 53 11.38 12.45 15.03
CA THR A 53 12.59 11.91 15.68
C THR A 53 13.08 12.84 16.78
N VAL A 54 13.10 14.15 16.55
CA VAL A 54 13.47 15.15 17.57
C VAL A 54 12.43 15.19 18.68
N LEU A 55 11.13 15.22 18.33
CA LEU A 55 10.03 15.28 19.29
C LEU A 55 10.02 14.10 20.27
N VAL A 56 10.49 12.90 19.87
CA VAL A 56 10.59 11.73 20.75
C VAL A 56 11.46 11.97 21.98
N LYS A 57 12.49 12.83 21.88
CA LYS A 57 13.38 13.16 23.02
C LYS A 57 12.99 14.44 23.76
N VAL A 58 11.96 15.16 23.33
CA VAL A 58 11.50 16.39 23.98
C VAL A 58 10.49 16.05 25.07
N ASP A 59 10.74 16.51 26.29
CA ASP A 59 9.78 16.36 27.39
C ASP A 59 8.47 17.10 27.07
N THR A 60 7.41 16.32 26.91
CA THR A 60 6.08 16.77 26.49
C THR A 60 5.04 16.74 27.60
N SER A 61 5.47 16.46 28.84
CA SER A 61 4.62 16.37 30.03
C SER A 61 3.76 17.62 30.28
N ALA A 62 4.27 18.82 29.95
CA ALA A 62 3.57 20.09 30.16
C ALA A 62 2.57 20.48 29.05
N TRP A 63 2.58 19.81 27.89
CA TRP A 63 1.90 20.27 26.68
C TRP A 63 1.35 19.12 25.80
N THR A 64 0.84 18.08 26.46
CA THR A 64 0.31 16.86 25.85
C THR A 64 -0.72 17.10 24.75
N THR A 65 -1.66 18.04 24.93
CA THR A 65 -2.67 18.38 23.90
C THR A 65 -2.03 19.01 22.65
N ARG A 66 -1.00 19.84 22.82
CA ARG A 66 -0.28 20.45 21.70
C ARG A 66 0.60 19.42 20.98
N PHE A 67 1.26 18.54 21.74
CA PHE A 67 2.00 17.41 21.20
C PHE A 67 1.10 16.49 20.37
N PHE A 68 -0.07 16.14 20.89
CA PHE A 68 -1.07 15.37 20.15
C PHE A 68 -1.48 16.04 18.83
N ALA A 69 -1.86 17.32 18.88
CA ALA A 69 -2.25 18.07 17.68
C ALA A 69 -1.11 18.16 16.65
N LEU A 70 0.13 18.35 17.13
CA LEU A 70 1.32 18.36 16.28
C LEU A 70 1.56 17.01 15.62
N THR A 71 1.50 15.91 16.37
CA THR A 71 1.68 14.55 15.86
C THR A 71 0.61 14.20 14.82
N ILE A 72 -0.65 14.54 15.05
CA ILE A 72 -1.73 14.35 14.06
C ILE A 72 -1.47 15.20 12.81
N GLY A 73 -1.01 16.45 12.95
CA GLY A 73 -0.60 17.28 11.83
C GLY A 73 0.54 16.67 11.00
N CYS A 74 1.56 16.13 11.67
CA CYS A 74 2.66 15.41 11.02
C CYS A 74 2.17 14.17 10.27
N VAL A 75 1.27 13.37 10.87
CA VAL A 75 0.67 12.19 10.22
C VAL A 75 -0.10 12.57 8.96
N ILE A 76 -0.88 13.66 8.98
CA ILE A 76 -1.59 14.18 7.81
C ILE A 76 -0.60 14.50 6.68
N ILE A 77 0.45 15.28 6.99
CA ILE A 77 1.45 15.72 5.99
C ILE A 77 2.20 14.52 5.41
N VAL A 78 2.65 13.60 6.27
CA VAL A 78 3.37 12.38 5.83
C VAL A 78 2.47 11.49 4.98
N SER A 79 1.21 11.29 5.35
CA SER A 79 0.27 10.45 4.60
C SER A 79 -0.03 11.05 3.21
N SER A 80 -0.23 12.37 3.15
CA SER A 80 -0.38 13.12 1.91
C SER A 80 0.86 13.03 1.01
N ALA A 81 2.05 13.27 1.56
CA ALA A 81 3.31 13.21 0.83
C ALA A 81 3.60 11.79 0.34
N SER A 82 3.41 10.78 1.19
CA SER A 82 3.55 9.35 0.86
C SER A 82 2.60 8.92 -0.25
N THR A 83 1.36 9.44 -0.25
CA THR A 83 0.40 9.16 -1.32
C THR A 83 0.84 9.77 -2.66
N ILE A 84 1.32 11.01 -2.66
CA ILE A 84 1.88 11.67 -3.85
C ILE A 84 3.11 10.92 -4.36
N PHE A 85 4.02 10.54 -3.46
CA PHE A 85 5.20 9.74 -3.76
C PHE A 85 4.80 8.43 -4.44
N THR A 86 3.97 7.64 -3.76
CA THR A 86 3.50 6.32 -4.21
C THR A 86 2.83 6.42 -5.57
N SER A 87 1.86 7.32 -5.72
CA SER A 87 1.14 7.51 -6.98
C SER A 87 2.07 7.96 -8.12
N SER A 88 3.03 8.85 -7.85
CA SER A 88 3.97 9.34 -8.87
C SER A 88 5.01 8.29 -9.28
N ILE A 89 5.54 7.50 -8.33
CA ILE A 89 6.48 6.42 -8.64
C ILE A 89 5.77 5.30 -9.41
N PHE A 90 4.52 4.96 -9.07
CA PHE A 90 3.70 4.03 -9.85
C PHE A 90 3.47 4.53 -11.28
N GLY A 91 3.17 5.82 -11.45
CA GLY A 91 3.06 6.45 -12.77
C GLY A 91 4.35 6.38 -13.58
N LEU A 92 5.49 6.73 -12.98
CA LEU A 92 6.80 6.66 -13.63
C LEU A 92 7.16 5.21 -14.00
N SER A 93 7.06 4.28 -13.06
CA SER A 93 7.38 2.86 -13.24
C SER A 93 6.50 2.16 -14.27
N SER A 94 5.31 2.69 -14.54
CA SER A 94 4.39 2.16 -15.57
C SER A 94 4.92 2.28 -17.00
N ARG A 95 5.81 3.25 -17.25
CA ARG A 95 6.50 3.43 -18.53
C ARG A 95 7.55 2.35 -18.79
N PHE A 96 8.14 1.82 -17.71
CA PHE A 96 9.15 0.78 -17.77
C PHE A 96 8.54 -0.61 -18.00
N PRO A 97 9.34 -1.62 -18.38
CA PRO A 97 8.88 -3.00 -18.48
C PRO A 97 8.24 -3.50 -17.17
N MET A 98 7.32 -4.46 -17.29
CA MET A 98 6.53 -5.01 -16.18
C MET A 98 7.38 -5.49 -15.00
N LYS A 99 8.60 -5.99 -15.27
CA LYS A 99 9.55 -6.44 -14.25
C LYS A 99 9.93 -5.33 -13.26
N ASN A 100 10.10 -4.08 -13.73
CA ASN A 100 10.50 -2.97 -12.87
C ASN A 100 9.34 -2.52 -11.97
N LEU A 101 8.13 -2.48 -12.53
CA LEU A 101 6.92 -2.20 -11.77
C LEU A 101 6.65 -3.31 -10.73
N GLN A 102 6.86 -4.58 -11.09
CA GLN A 102 6.76 -5.70 -10.17
C GLN A 102 7.81 -5.62 -9.04
N ALA A 103 9.05 -5.23 -9.34
CA ALA A 103 10.09 -5.06 -8.33
C ALA A 103 9.74 -3.96 -7.31
N LEU A 104 9.20 -2.83 -7.78
CA LEU A 104 8.68 -1.77 -6.91
C LEU A 104 7.57 -2.28 -5.98
N ILE A 105 6.62 -3.04 -6.53
CA ILE A 105 5.50 -3.61 -5.79
C ILE A 105 5.96 -4.67 -4.77
N SER A 106 6.93 -5.50 -5.13
CA SER A 106 7.53 -6.48 -4.22
C SER A 106 8.27 -5.79 -3.07
N GLY A 107 9.03 -4.72 -3.36
CA GLY A 107 9.72 -3.92 -2.36
C GLY A 107 8.79 -3.29 -1.31
N GLN A 108 7.58 -2.86 -1.72
CA GLN A 108 6.55 -2.37 -0.79
C GLN A 108 6.12 -3.45 0.22
N ALA A 109 5.84 -4.68 -0.22
CA ALA A 109 5.45 -5.77 0.69
C ALA A 109 6.60 -6.28 1.56
N MET A 110 7.83 -6.24 1.02
CA MET A 110 9.02 -6.50 1.82
C MET A 110 9.13 -5.51 2.99
N GLY A 111 8.85 -4.22 2.76
CA GLY A 111 8.79 -3.21 3.82
C GLY A 111 7.77 -3.55 4.91
N GLY A 112 6.57 -4.01 4.54
CA GLY A 112 5.55 -4.48 5.49
C GLY A 112 6.00 -5.70 6.30
N THR A 113 6.70 -6.65 5.67
CA THR A 113 7.26 -7.82 6.33
C THR A 113 8.35 -7.43 7.33
N ILE A 114 9.27 -6.53 6.94
CA ILE A 114 10.32 -6.00 7.81
C ILE A 114 9.69 -5.28 9.01
N SER A 115 8.64 -4.47 8.78
CA SER A 115 7.91 -3.80 9.85
C SER A 115 7.28 -4.81 10.83
N ALA A 116 6.65 -5.87 10.33
CA ALA A 116 6.04 -6.89 11.18
C ALA A 116 7.09 -7.65 12.01
N ILE A 117 8.25 -7.98 11.41
CA ILE A 117 9.38 -8.58 12.13
C ILE A 117 9.88 -7.64 13.22
N ALA A 118 10.07 -6.36 12.89
CA ALA A 118 10.52 -5.37 13.85
C ALA A 118 9.54 -5.25 15.02
N SER A 119 8.22 -5.21 14.78
CA SER A 119 7.21 -5.17 15.84
C SER A 119 7.22 -6.42 16.74
N VAL A 120 7.52 -7.59 16.20
CA VAL A 120 7.66 -8.82 17.00
C VAL A 120 8.94 -8.80 17.84
N ILE A 121 10.05 -8.29 17.29
CA ILE A 121 11.31 -8.11 18.02
C ILE A 121 11.13 -7.09 19.15
N ASP A 122 10.49 -5.96 18.86
CA ASP A 122 10.17 -4.92 19.82
C ASP A 122 9.32 -5.47 20.98
N LEU A 123 8.27 -6.21 20.65
CA LEU A 123 7.41 -6.88 21.64
C LEU A 123 8.18 -7.86 22.54
N ALA A 124 9.29 -8.44 22.05
CA ALA A 124 10.12 -9.39 22.78
C ALA A 124 11.27 -8.75 23.57
N ALA A 125 11.83 -7.63 23.09
CA ALA A 125 13.10 -7.08 23.57
C ALA A 125 13.00 -5.66 24.16
N ALA A 126 11.93 -4.91 23.87
CA ALA A 126 11.81 -3.52 24.31
C ALA A 126 11.56 -3.43 25.82
N ALA A 127 12.48 -2.75 26.52
CA ALA A 127 12.33 -2.40 27.93
C ALA A 127 11.66 -1.03 28.11
N ASP A 128 11.84 -0.10 27.14
CA ASP A 128 11.25 1.24 27.14
C ASP A 128 10.72 1.59 25.74
N VAL A 129 9.46 2.03 25.69
CA VAL A 129 8.75 2.43 24.48
C VAL A 129 9.44 3.60 23.77
N THR A 130 10.10 4.48 24.52
CA THR A 130 10.72 5.70 23.99
C THR A 130 11.95 5.39 23.14
N ASP A 131 12.80 4.47 23.62
CA ASP A 131 14.01 4.08 22.90
C ASP A 131 13.67 3.22 21.68
N SER A 132 12.64 2.37 21.79
CA SER A 132 12.05 1.67 20.65
C SER A 132 11.51 2.64 19.58
N ALA A 133 10.70 3.62 19.98
CA ALA A 133 10.16 4.63 19.07
C ALA A 133 11.27 5.40 18.35
N LEU A 134 12.32 5.80 19.09
CA LEU A 134 13.48 6.47 18.49
C LEU A 134 14.17 5.57 17.45
N ALA A 135 14.38 4.29 17.76
CA ALA A 135 14.99 3.35 16.83
C ALA A 135 14.17 3.21 15.54
N TYR A 136 12.84 3.16 15.62
CA TYR A 136 11.96 3.12 14.46
C TYR A 136 12.08 4.38 13.59
N PHE A 137 11.97 5.56 14.19
CA PHE A 137 12.02 6.82 13.42
C PHE A 137 13.42 7.08 12.82
N LEU A 138 14.49 6.78 13.56
CA LEU A 138 15.86 6.91 13.05
C LEU A 138 16.12 5.95 11.89
N THR A 139 15.62 4.71 11.99
CA THR A 139 15.71 3.74 10.89
C THR A 139 14.96 4.28 9.66
N ALA A 140 13.75 4.81 9.83
CA ALA A 140 12.97 5.41 8.74
C ALA A 140 13.72 6.59 8.08
N ASP A 141 14.35 7.46 8.86
CA ASP A 141 15.17 8.58 8.35
C ASP A 141 16.33 8.07 7.47
N ILE A 142 17.06 7.04 7.91
CA ILE A 142 18.15 6.44 7.13
C ILE A 142 17.63 5.88 5.81
N PHE A 143 16.52 5.13 5.84
CA PHE A 143 15.91 4.59 4.62
C PHE A 143 15.44 5.68 3.65
N LEU A 144 14.88 6.79 4.17
CA LEU A 144 14.47 7.93 3.35
C LEU A 144 15.67 8.63 2.70
N VAL A 145 16.76 8.84 3.44
CA VAL A 145 18.00 9.42 2.88
C VAL A 145 18.56 8.53 1.77
N VAL A 146 18.65 7.22 2.02
CA VAL A 146 19.09 6.25 1.00
C VAL A 146 18.18 6.29 -0.22
N CYS A 147 16.85 6.35 -0.03
CA CYS A 147 15.88 6.44 -1.12
C CYS A 147 16.08 7.70 -1.97
N VAL A 148 16.31 8.86 -1.35
CA VAL A 148 16.61 10.13 -2.04
C VAL A 148 17.90 10.00 -2.86
N MET A 149 18.97 9.46 -2.27
CA MET A 149 20.26 9.30 -2.95
C MET A 149 20.15 8.36 -4.16
N VAL A 150 19.49 7.22 -4.01
CA VAL A 150 19.26 6.27 -5.10
C VAL A 150 18.39 6.89 -6.20
N TYR A 151 17.37 7.66 -5.85
CA TYR A 151 16.52 8.35 -6.83
C TYR A 151 17.31 9.40 -7.63
N LEU A 152 18.19 10.17 -6.99
CA LEU A 152 19.05 11.14 -7.67
C LEU A 152 20.11 10.49 -8.57
N LEU A 153 20.47 9.24 -8.31
CA LEU A 153 21.39 8.46 -9.14
C LEU A 153 20.70 7.87 -10.38
N LEU A 154 19.37 7.69 -10.34
CA LEU A 154 18.59 7.05 -11.41
C LEU A 154 18.80 7.68 -12.81
N PRO A 155 18.83 9.02 -13.00
CA PRO A 155 19.05 9.63 -14.31
C PRO A 155 20.45 9.41 -14.88
N ARG A 156 21.42 9.00 -14.05
CA ARG A 156 22.80 8.70 -14.48
C ARG A 156 22.94 7.30 -15.08
N LEU A 157 21.95 6.42 -14.91
CA LEU A 157 21.97 5.09 -15.49
C LEU A 157 21.53 5.14 -16.96
N GLU A 158 22.35 4.59 -17.86
CA GLU A 158 22.10 4.53 -19.31
C GLU A 158 20.74 3.91 -19.66
N TYR A 159 20.32 2.91 -18.87
CA TYR A 159 19.03 2.25 -19.00
C TYR A 159 17.83 3.20 -18.83
N SER A 160 17.93 4.21 -17.96
CA SER A 160 16.88 5.21 -17.78
C SER A 160 16.80 6.15 -19.00
N ARG A 161 17.95 6.47 -19.60
CA ARG A 161 18.05 7.38 -20.76
C ARG A 161 17.54 6.72 -22.05
N CYS A 162 17.71 5.41 -22.20
CA CYS A 162 17.17 4.69 -23.37
C CYS A 162 15.63 4.55 -23.34
N VAL A 163 15.00 4.54 -22.16
CA VAL A 163 13.53 4.48 -21.99
C VAL A 163 12.90 5.87 -22.00
N HIS A 164 13.67 6.90 -21.64
CA HIS A 164 13.35 8.32 -21.79
C HIS A 164 14.26 8.93 -22.86
N PRO A 165 14.05 8.67 -24.17
CA PRO A 165 14.69 9.49 -25.17
C PRO A 165 14.28 10.93 -24.88
N SER A 166 15.28 11.77 -24.68
CA SER A 166 15.12 13.21 -24.52
C SER A 166 14.28 13.70 -25.71
N ALA A 167 13.36 14.64 -25.51
CA ALA A 167 12.63 15.24 -26.63
C ALA A 167 13.56 15.89 -27.69
N GLU A 168 14.84 16.01 -27.36
CA GLU A 168 15.93 16.45 -28.22
C GLU A 168 16.41 15.34 -29.20
N ASP A 169 16.35 14.05 -28.83
CA ASP A 169 16.82 12.94 -29.67
C ASP A 169 15.83 12.57 -30.79
N GLU A 170 14.52 12.84 -30.61
CA GLU A 170 13.53 12.69 -31.69
C GLU A 170 13.56 13.82 -32.72
N ALA A 171 14.16 14.97 -32.39
CA ALA A 171 14.31 16.08 -33.32
C ALA A 171 15.43 15.82 -34.35
N ASP A 172 16.40 14.98 -34.02
CA ASP A 172 17.60 14.75 -34.84
C ASP A 172 17.49 13.51 -35.76
N LEU A 173 16.54 12.59 -35.51
CA LEU A 173 16.29 11.41 -36.36
C LEU A 173 15.10 11.55 -37.34
N GLY A 174 14.36 12.66 -37.30
CA GLY A 174 13.15 12.89 -38.10
C GLY A 174 13.38 13.52 -39.48
N GLY A 175 14.42 13.10 -40.20
CA GLY A 175 14.68 13.53 -41.57
C GLY A 175 13.73 12.87 -42.58
N THR A 176 12.72 13.63 -43.03
CA THR A 176 11.97 13.44 -44.29
C THR A 176 11.15 12.15 -44.44
N THR A 177 9.89 12.15 -43.98
CA THR A 177 8.80 11.51 -44.74
C THR A 177 7.43 12.06 -44.33
N ASN A 178 6.70 12.58 -45.32
CA ASN A 178 5.35 13.12 -45.19
C ASN A 178 4.37 12.06 -44.67
N THR A 179 4.01 12.12 -43.39
CA THR A 179 2.80 11.46 -42.88
C THR A 179 2.04 12.43 -42.00
N SER A 180 1.02 13.04 -42.58
CA SER A 180 0.10 14.00 -41.97
C SER A 180 -0.91 13.32 -41.04
N PHE A 181 -0.45 12.63 -40.00
CA PHE A 181 -1.32 12.10 -38.96
C PHE A 181 -0.70 12.28 -37.58
N LEU A 182 -1.44 13.02 -36.74
CA LEU A 182 -1.19 13.35 -35.33
C LEU A 182 -0.29 14.57 -35.11
N THR A 183 -0.92 15.72 -35.29
CA THR A 183 -0.71 16.90 -34.45
C THR A 183 -0.35 16.51 -33.02
N LYS A 184 0.84 16.93 -32.61
CA LYS A 184 1.38 16.93 -31.25
C LYS A 184 0.42 17.70 -30.33
N SER A 185 -0.61 17.03 -29.85
CA SER A 185 -1.57 17.61 -28.90
C SER A 185 -0.93 17.59 -27.52
N SER A 186 -0.49 18.75 -27.07
CA SER A 186 -0.26 19.12 -25.67
C SER A 186 -1.59 19.19 -24.87
N GLY A 187 -2.58 18.40 -25.27
CA GLY A 187 -3.90 18.35 -24.66
C GLY A 187 -3.95 17.32 -23.54
N ILE A 188 -4.74 17.63 -22.51
CA ILE A 188 -5.07 16.75 -21.39
C ILE A 188 -5.32 15.33 -21.94
N PRO A 189 -4.58 14.29 -21.50
CA PRO A 189 -4.82 12.93 -21.94
C PRO A 189 -6.29 12.59 -21.68
N PRO A 190 -7.01 12.02 -22.66
CA PRO A 190 -8.44 11.82 -22.53
C PRO A 190 -8.71 10.81 -21.41
N ILE A 191 -9.20 11.30 -20.27
CA ILE A 191 -9.38 10.52 -19.03
C ILE A 191 -10.42 9.40 -19.23
N ARG A 192 -11.51 9.72 -19.92
CA ARG A 192 -12.63 8.81 -20.14
C ARG A 192 -12.22 7.50 -20.83
N PRO A 193 -11.48 7.49 -21.95
CA PRO A 193 -11.05 6.24 -22.58
C PRO A 193 -10.03 5.46 -21.76
N ILE A 194 -9.18 6.12 -20.95
CA ILE A 194 -8.28 5.41 -20.02
C ILE A 194 -9.13 4.68 -18.98
N LEU A 195 -10.05 5.40 -18.33
CA LEU A 195 -10.96 4.85 -17.34
C LEU A 195 -11.76 3.67 -17.88
N GLN A 196 -12.33 3.79 -19.09
CA GLN A 196 -13.10 2.72 -19.72
C GLN A 196 -12.25 1.48 -20.01
N LYS A 197 -11.01 1.66 -20.50
CA LYS A 197 -10.11 0.53 -20.78
C LYS A 197 -9.63 -0.15 -19.49
N THR A 198 -9.33 0.63 -18.45
CA THR A 198 -8.82 0.09 -17.18
C THR A 198 -9.91 -0.32 -16.21
N ALA A 199 -11.18 0.00 -16.45
CA ALA A 199 -12.28 -0.18 -15.49
C ALA A 199 -12.35 -1.59 -14.89
N LEU A 200 -12.23 -2.65 -15.71
CA LEU A 200 -12.31 -4.03 -15.22
C LEU A 200 -11.12 -4.38 -14.32
N LEU A 201 -9.90 -4.01 -14.72
CA LEU A 201 -8.70 -4.21 -13.90
C LEU A 201 -8.75 -3.33 -12.64
N GLY A 202 -9.20 -2.09 -12.77
CA GLY A 202 -9.44 -1.18 -11.65
C GLY A 202 -10.43 -1.74 -10.64
N PHE A 203 -11.55 -2.30 -11.10
CA PHE A 203 -12.51 -3.00 -10.24
C PHE A 203 -11.88 -4.22 -9.55
N CYS A 204 -11.13 -5.04 -10.29
CA CYS A 204 -10.41 -6.17 -9.70
C CYS A 204 -9.45 -5.72 -8.60
N LEU A 205 -8.71 -4.64 -8.84
CA LEU A 205 -7.75 -4.08 -7.89
C LEU A 205 -8.47 -3.57 -6.63
N PHE A 206 -9.49 -2.75 -6.84
CA PHE A 206 -10.36 -2.24 -5.78
C PHE A 206 -10.87 -3.40 -4.93
N TYR A 207 -11.41 -4.45 -5.54
CA TYR A 207 -12.05 -5.56 -4.83
C TYR A 207 -11.05 -6.42 -4.05
N VAL A 208 -9.85 -6.68 -4.60
CA VAL A 208 -8.77 -7.39 -3.89
C VAL A 208 -8.44 -6.67 -2.57
N PHE A 209 -8.16 -5.38 -2.63
CA PHE A 209 -7.79 -4.58 -1.46
C PHE A 209 -8.98 -4.30 -0.54
N PHE A 210 -10.19 -4.16 -1.08
CA PHE A 210 -11.43 -4.03 -0.31
C PHE A 210 -11.64 -5.23 0.63
N ILE A 211 -11.63 -6.46 0.09
CA ILE A 211 -11.78 -7.67 0.91
C ILE A 211 -10.62 -7.83 1.89
N SER A 212 -9.39 -7.56 1.45
CA SER A 212 -8.21 -7.67 2.31
C SER A 212 -8.27 -6.73 3.51
N ILE A 213 -8.66 -5.47 3.32
CA ILE A 213 -8.72 -4.48 4.42
C ILE A 213 -9.94 -4.68 5.32
N ILE A 214 -11.03 -5.25 4.81
CA ILE A 214 -12.11 -5.69 5.69
C ILE A 214 -11.57 -6.72 6.70
N ILE A 215 -10.75 -7.67 6.24
CA ILE A 215 -10.29 -8.79 7.07
C ILE A 215 -9.06 -8.41 7.91
N PHE A 216 -8.03 -7.86 7.27
CA PHE A 216 -6.74 -7.54 7.88
C PHE A 216 -6.54 -6.02 7.98
N PRO A 217 -6.19 -5.47 9.16
CA PRO A 217 -5.96 -6.19 10.42
C PRO A 217 -7.24 -6.48 11.23
N SER A 218 -8.30 -5.66 11.08
CA SER A 218 -9.43 -5.53 12.03
C SER A 218 -10.11 -6.84 12.45
N LEU A 219 -10.38 -7.76 11.53
CA LEU A 219 -11.00 -9.04 11.86
C LEU A 219 -9.95 -10.05 12.32
N SER A 220 -8.85 -10.15 11.58
CA SER A 220 -7.80 -11.14 11.84
C SER A 220 -7.13 -10.99 13.20
N SER A 221 -6.82 -9.75 13.63
CA SER A 221 -6.10 -9.48 14.89
C SER A 221 -6.92 -9.79 16.14
N ASN A 222 -8.25 -9.82 16.01
CA ASN A 222 -9.19 -10.16 17.09
C ASN A 222 -9.45 -11.67 17.19
N ILE A 223 -8.84 -12.50 16.33
CA ILE A 223 -8.89 -13.95 16.47
C ILE A 223 -7.92 -14.38 17.58
N GLU A 224 -8.45 -15.05 18.59
CA GLU A 224 -7.68 -15.54 19.72
C GLU A 224 -7.37 -17.04 19.60
N SER A 225 -6.22 -17.46 20.14
CA SER A 225 -5.87 -18.87 20.24
C SER A 225 -6.90 -19.60 21.11
N VAL A 226 -7.34 -20.78 20.66
CA VAL A 226 -8.21 -21.68 21.43
C VAL A 226 -7.51 -22.13 22.73
N SER A 227 -6.17 -22.14 22.73
CA SER A 227 -5.35 -22.48 23.89
C SER A 227 -5.01 -21.28 24.80
N LYS A 228 -5.69 -20.13 24.67
CA LYS A 228 -5.40 -18.94 25.50
C LYS A 228 -5.49 -19.22 27.01
N SER A 229 -6.37 -20.12 27.43
CA SER A 229 -6.51 -20.55 28.84
C SER A 229 -5.30 -21.30 29.39
N SER A 230 -4.40 -21.81 28.53
CA SER A 230 -3.16 -22.45 28.96
C SER A 230 -2.15 -21.46 29.56
N GLY A 231 -2.34 -20.15 29.37
CA GLY A 231 -1.45 -19.11 29.88
C GLY A 231 -0.09 -19.05 29.20
N SER A 232 0.13 -19.80 28.12
CA SER A 232 1.37 -19.73 27.34
C SER A 232 1.57 -18.34 26.75
N LEU A 233 2.81 -17.83 26.80
CA LEU A 233 3.19 -16.58 26.14
C LEU A 233 2.88 -16.61 24.64
N TRP A 234 2.93 -17.79 24.02
CA TRP A 234 2.58 -17.96 22.62
C TRP A 234 1.11 -17.65 22.34
N SER A 235 0.20 -18.19 23.15
CA SER A 235 -1.25 -18.06 22.94
C SER A 235 -1.81 -16.70 23.38
N THR A 236 -1.13 -16.03 24.32
CA THR A 236 -1.60 -14.77 24.93
C THR A 236 -0.95 -13.52 24.34
N LYS A 237 0.36 -13.55 24.08
CA LYS A 237 1.14 -12.36 23.67
C LYS A 237 1.54 -12.38 22.20
N TYR A 238 1.95 -13.53 21.68
CA TYR A 238 2.53 -13.62 20.33
C TYR A 238 1.58 -14.09 19.24
N PHE A 239 0.40 -14.63 19.59
CA PHE A 239 -0.52 -15.23 18.62
C PHE A 239 -0.90 -14.24 17.52
N ALA A 240 -1.59 -13.14 17.83
CA ALA A 240 -2.03 -12.18 16.81
C ALA A 240 -0.87 -11.52 16.02
N PRO A 241 0.22 -11.03 16.65
CA PRO A 241 1.39 -10.51 15.92
C PRO A 241 2.00 -11.50 14.93
N LEU A 242 2.11 -12.79 15.30
CA LEU A 242 2.69 -13.80 14.41
C LEU A 242 1.69 -14.28 13.36
N THR A 243 0.48 -14.65 13.77
CA THR A 243 -0.51 -15.32 12.90
C THR A 243 -1.23 -14.35 11.98
N SER A 244 -1.51 -13.14 12.43
CA SER A 244 -2.22 -12.13 11.65
C SER A 244 -1.26 -11.20 10.94
N PHE A 245 -0.30 -10.57 11.64
CA PHE A 245 0.55 -9.54 11.03
C PHE A 245 1.72 -10.13 10.25
N LEU A 246 2.59 -10.92 10.89
CA LEU A 246 3.79 -11.45 10.24
C LEU A 246 3.45 -12.41 9.09
N LEU A 247 2.58 -13.40 9.35
CA LEU A 247 2.15 -14.39 8.37
C LEU A 247 1.44 -13.74 7.17
N TYR A 248 0.56 -12.76 7.37
CA TYR A 248 -0.07 -12.03 6.26
C TYR A 248 0.94 -11.27 5.41
N ASN A 249 1.82 -10.48 6.03
CA ASN A 249 2.79 -9.67 5.29
C ASN A 249 3.79 -10.53 4.52
N PHE A 250 4.28 -11.61 5.14
CA PHE A 250 5.19 -12.55 4.48
C PHE A 250 4.51 -13.30 3.33
N ALA A 251 3.26 -13.75 3.52
CA ALA A 251 2.47 -14.38 2.48
C ALA A 251 2.16 -13.41 1.33
N ASP A 252 1.81 -12.16 1.62
CA ASP A 252 1.62 -11.10 0.62
C ASP A 252 2.89 -10.91 -0.19
N TRP A 253 4.04 -10.74 0.47
CA TRP A 253 5.32 -10.59 -0.20
C TRP A 253 5.65 -11.77 -1.11
N CYS A 254 5.51 -13.01 -0.62
CA CYS A 254 5.64 -14.21 -1.43
C CYS A 254 4.72 -14.20 -2.66
N GLY A 255 3.45 -13.83 -2.48
CA GLY A 255 2.48 -13.71 -3.56
C GLY A 255 2.93 -12.73 -4.65
N ARG A 256 3.43 -11.56 -4.26
CA ARG A 256 3.99 -10.56 -5.20
C ARG A 256 5.23 -11.08 -5.88
N GLN A 257 6.08 -11.80 -5.16
CA GLN A 257 7.34 -12.32 -5.69
C GLN A 257 7.10 -13.42 -6.74
N ILE A 258 6.09 -14.28 -6.54
CA ILE A 258 5.70 -15.30 -7.53
C ILE A 258 5.38 -14.67 -8.90
N THR A 259 4.78 -13.47 -8.93
CA THR A 259 4.45 -12.77 -10.19
C THR A 259 5.67 -12.33 -11.02
N ALA A 260 6.88 -12.40 -10.46
CA ALA A 260 8.11 -12.19 -11.23
C ALA A 260 8.37 -13.32 -12.24
N TRP A 261 7.92 -14.54 -11.93
CA TRP A 261 8.12 -15.73 -12.76
C TRP A 261 6.84 -16.21 -13.42
N ILE A 262 5.70 -16.12 -12.73
CA ILE A 262 4.42 -16.67 -13.18
C ILE A 262 3.38 -15.55 -13.25
N GLN A 263 2.97 -15.19 -14.46
CA GLN A 263 1.97 -14.14 -14.70
C GLN A 263 0.70 -14.71 -15.34
N VAL A 264 -0.04 -15.49 -14.55
CA VAL A 264 -1.28 -16.16 -14.96
C VAL A 264 -2.34 -15.96 -13.87
N PRO A 265 -3.61 -15.62 -14.19
CA PRO A 265 -4.20 -15.47 -15.51
C PRO A 265 -3.83 -14.15 -16.20
N GLY A 266 -3.81 -14.15 -17.53
CA GLY A 266 -3.49 -12.96 -18.33
C GLY A 266 -4.52 -11.83 -18.22
N PRO A 267 -4.19 -10.61 -18.71
CA PRO A 267 -4.97 -9.38 -18.47
C PRO A 267 -6.40 -9.38 -19.04
N ARG A 268 -6.68 -10.20 -20.05
CA ARG A 268 -8.00 -10.32 -20.69
C ARG A 268 -8.76 -11.57 -20.27
N SER A 269 -8.18 -12.40 -19.41
CA SER A 269 -8.81 -13.65 -18.99
C SER A 269 -9.95 -13.39 -18.00
N LYS A 270 -11.09 -14.05 -18.24
CA LYS A 270 -12.23 -14.03 -17.30
C LYS A 270 -11.93 -14.72 -15.97
N LEU A 271 -10.85 -15.50 -15.89
CA LEU A 271 -10.42 -16.15 -14.66
C LEU A 271 -9.96 -15.13 -13.61
N LEU A 272 -9.37 -14.00 -14.04
CA LEU A 272 -8.89 -12.97 -13.12
C LEU A 272 -10.01 -12.38 -12.26
N PRO A 273 -11.10 -11.81 -12.83
CA PRO A 273 -12.21 -11.31 -12.01
C PRO A 273 -12.91 -12.42 -11.22
N ALA A 274 -12.97 -13.65 -11.74
CA ALA A 274 -13.54 -14.78 -11.01
C ALA A 274 -12.75 -15.11 -9.72
N LEU A 275 -11.42 -15.19 -9.81
CA LEU A 275 -10.54 -15.41 -8.65
C LEU A 275 -10.61 -14.25 -7.64
N VAL A 276 -10.75 -13.03 -8.14
CA VAL A 276 -10.91 -11.84 -7.28
C VAL A 276 -12.23 -11.88 -6.51
N LEU A 277 -13.33 -12.21 -7.18
CA LEU A 277 -14.64 -12.35 -6.53
C LEU A 277 -14.70 -13.57 -5.59
N LEU A 278 -13.95 -14.63 -5.89
CA LEU A 278 -13.84 -15.79 -5.01
C LEU A 278 -13.27 -15.42 -3.63
N ARG A 279 -12.46 -14.35 -3.52
CA ARG A 279 -11.91 -13.87 -2.22
C ARG A 279 -13.00 -13.57 -1.19
N THR A 280 -14.23 -13.30 -1.60
CA THR A 280 -15.36 -13.06 -0.69
C THR A 280 -15.62 -14.24 0.24
N ILE A 281 -15.21 -15.45 -0.15
CA ILE A 281 -15.28 -16.63 0.72
C ILE A 281 -14.42 -16.48 1.99
N PHE A 282 -13.38 -15.64 1.99
CA PHE A 282 -12.58 -15.41 3.19
C PHE A 282 -13.39 -14.71 4.28
N LEU A 283 -14.35 -13.85 3.96
CA LEU A 283 -15.17 -13.17 4.98
C LEU A 283 -15.86 -14.14 5.94
N PRO A 284 -16.71 -15.09 5.50
CA PRO A 284 -17.34 -16.05 6.41
C PRO A 284 -16.31 -16.97 7.08
N LEU A 285 -15.19 -17.32 6.42
CA LEU A 285 -14.15 -18.15 7.03
C LEU A 285 -13.52 -17.48 8.27
N PHE A 286 -13.22 -16.18 8.18
CA PHE A 286 -12.68 -15.41 9.31
C PHE A 286 -13.73 -15.13 10.38
N ILE A 287 -14.98 -14.78 10.01
CA ILE A 287 -16.09 -14.53 10.94
C ILE A 287 -16.40 -15.77 11.82
N LEU A 288 -16.30 -16.97 11.21
CA LEU A 288 -16.56 -18.26 11.86
C LEU A 288 -15.34 -18.88 12.56
N SER A 289 -14.15 -18.29 12.43
CA SER A 289 -12.95 -18.59 13.22
C SER A 289 -13.03 -17.93 14.59
N ASN A 290 -12.26 -18.32 15.60
CA ASN A 290 -12.35 -17.86 17.01
C ASN A 290 -12.06 -16.35 17.28
N TYR A 291 -12.80 -15.46 16.64
CA TYR A 291 -12.88 -14.02 16.92
C TYR A 291 -13.42 -13.74 18.34
N GLN A 292 -12.83 -12.77 19.04
CA GLN A 292 -13.25 -12.28 20.36
C GLN A 292 -13.10 -10.75 20.44
N PRO A 293 -13.97 -10.03 21.18
CA PRO A 293 -15.21 -10.51 21.82
C PRO A 293 -16.34 -10.73 20.80
N ARG A 294 -17.31 -11.59 21.11
CA ARG A 294 -18.50 -11.83 20.27
C ARG A 294 -19.76 -11.31 20.94
N ALA A 295 -20.46 -10.38 20.29
CA ALA A 295 -21.74 -9.87 20.79
C ALA A 295 -22.92 -10.62 20.15
N HIS A 296 -22.93 -10.76 18.82
CA HIS A 296 -24.08 -11.24 18.06
C HIS A 296 -23.87 -12.63 17.44
N ILE A 297 -22.67 -12.91 16.91
CA ILE A 297 -22.39 -14.18 16.21
C ILE A 297 -21.62 -15.13 17.13
N ARG A 298 -22.35 -16.03 17.81
CA ARG A 298 -21.78 -16.98 18.80
C ARG A 298 -21.17 -18.25 18.21
N THR A 299 -21.52 -18.60 16.96
CA THR A 299 -21.09 -19.87 16.36
C THR A 299 -19.63 -19.82 15.94
N VAL A 300 -18.81 -20.71 16.50
CA VAL A 300 -17.43 -20.96 16.07
C VAL A 300 -17.39 -22.30 15.35
N VAL A 301 -17.11 -22.28 14.05
CA VAL A 301 -16.99 -23.50 13.23
C VAL A 301 -15.55 -23.98 13.21
N PHE A 302 -14.61 -23.04 13.10
CA PHE A 302 -13.18 -23.33 13.00
C PHE A 302 -12.53 -23.20 14.38
N ASN A 303 -12.70 -24.23 15.21
CA ASN A 303 -12.22 -24.26 16.60
C ASN A 303 -10.82 -24.89 16.75
N GLN A 304 -9.90 -24.54 15.86
CA GLN A 304 -8.47 -24.88 15.98
C GLN A 304 -7.62 -23.76 15.38
N ASP A 305 -6.48 -23.48 16.01
CA ASP A 305 -5.57 -22.39 15.63
C ASP A 305 -4.98 -22.54 14.21
N VAL A 306 -4.95 -23.77 13.67
CA VAL A 306 -4.46 -24.03 12.30
C VAL A 306 -5.31 -23.35 11.23
N TYR A 307 -6.62 -23.23 11.44
CA TYR A 307 -7.53 -22.66 10.44
C TYR A 307 -7.28 -21.17 10.18
N PRO A 308 -7.28 -20.28 11.19
CA PRO A 308 -7.01 -18.86 10.96
C PRO A 308 -5.60 -18.62 10.41
N VAL A 309 -4.61 -19.46 10.75
CA VAL A 309 -3.27 -19.40 10.16
C VAL A 309 -3.32 -19.70 8.65
N VAL A 310 -3.94 -20.81 8.25
CA VAL A 310 -4.08 -21.16 6.82
C VAL A 310 -4.87 -20.10 6.07
N PHE A 311 -5.98 -19.60 6.62
CA PHE A 311 -6.77 -18.56 5.99
C PHE A 311 -5.98 -17.26 5.80
N THR A 312 -5.16 -16.88 6.78
CA THR A 312 -4.31 -15.68 6.69
C THR A 312 -3.24 -15.82 5.62
N VAL A 313 -2.59 -16.98 5.54
CA VAL A 313 -1.60 -17.26 4.48
C VAL A 313 -2.25 -17.21 3.10
N LEU A 314 -3.41 -17.84 2.93
CA LEU A 314 -4.14 -17.83 1.66
C LEU A 314 -4.60 -16.42 1.29
N LEU A 315 -5.11 -15.64 2.26
CA LEU A 315 -5.52 -14.26 2.05
C LEU A 315 -4.35 -13.38 1.59
N GLY A 316 -3.21 -13.49 2.28
CA GLY A 316 -1.97 -12.76 1.96
C GLY A 316 -1.43 -13.15 0.59
N LEU A 317 -1.19 -14.44 0.33
CA LEU A 317 -0.68 -14.93 -0.96
C LEU A 317 -1.56 -14.47 -2.12
N SER A 318 -2.87 -14.63 -1.99
CA SER A 318 -3.80 -14.23 -3.04
C SER A 318 -3.87 -12.71 -3.19
N ASN A 319 -3.70 -11.93 -2.12
CA ASN A 319 -3.65 -10.46 -2.18
C ASN A 319 -2.44 -10.00 -2.98
N GLY A 320 -1.26 -10.51 -2.61
CA GLY A 320 -0.01 -10.16 -3.25
C GLY A 320 0.01 -10.57 -4.71
N TYR A 321 -0.43 -11.80 -5.00
CA TYR A 321 -0.44 -12.33 -6.35
C TYR A 321 -1.44 -11.60 -7.25
N LEU A 322 -2.74 -11.62 -6.92
CA LEU A 322 -3.78 -11.02 -7.77
C LEU A 322 -3.64 -9.49 -7.82
N GLY A 323 -3.33 -8.85 -6.69
CA GLY A 323 -3.10 -7.41 -6.63
C GLY A 323 -1.94 -6.98 -7.53
N THR A 324 -0.82 -7.70 -7.50
CA THR A 324 0.34 -7.36 -8.35
C THR A 324 0.05 -7.60 -9.83
N LEU A 325 -0.59 -8.71 -10.20
CA LEU A 325 -0.98 -8.94 -11.60
C LEU A 325 -1.80 -7.78 -12.15
N VAL A 326 -2.82 -7.35 -11.42
CA VAL A 326 -3.72 -6.29 -11.85
C VAL A 326 -3.00 -4.95 -11.99
N ILE A 327 -2.16 -4.57 -11.01
CA ILE A 327 -1.39 -3.32 -11.08
C ILE A 327 -0.41 -3.33 -12.25
N VAL A 328 0.25 -4.46 -12.50
CA VAL A 328 1.23 -4.60 -13.58
C VAL A 328 0.54 -4.61 -14.95
N TYR A 329 -0.65 -5.20 -15.05
CA TYR A 329 -1.43 -5.25 -16.29
C TYR A 329 -2.09 -3.91 -16.65
N GLY A 330 -2.55 -3.13 -15.67
CA GLY A 330 -3.32 -1.90 -15.90
C GLY A 330 -2.68 -0.93 -16.89
N PRO A 331 -1.41 -0.53 -16.70
CA PRO A 331 -0.73 0.37 -17.63
C PRO A 331 -0.36 -0.25 -18.98
N LYS A 332 -0.38 -1.59 -19.11
CA LYS A 332 0.02 -2.29 -20.34
C LYS A 332 -1.13 -2.53 -21.32
N ILE A 333 -2.37 -2.33 -20.88
CA ILE A 333 -3.55 -2.39 -21.76
C ILE A 333 -3.89 -1.04 -22.41
N VAL A 334 -3.12 0.01 -22.09
CA VAL A 334 -3.21 1.35 -22.69
C VAL A 334 -1.97 1.65 -23.54
N PRO A 335 -2.04 2.61 -24.48
CA PRO A 335 -0.86 3.10 -25.21
C PRO A 335 0.23 3.63 -24.27
N LYS A 336 1.49 3.57 -24.68
CA LYS A 336 2.66 3.94 -23.85
C LYS A 336 2.60 5.38 -23.35
N GLU A 337 2.04 6.27 -24.16
CA GLU A 337 1.88 7.70 -23.88
C GLU A 337 0.92 7.92 -22.70
N LEU A 338 -0.05 7.02 -22.51
CA LEU A 338 -1.05 7.06 -21.45
C LEU A 338 -0.69 6.14 -20.26
N ALA A 339 0.42 5.42 -20.31
CA ALA A 339 0.80 4.44 -19.29
C ALA A 339 1.04 5.08 -17.92
N GLU A 340 1.61 6.29 -17.86
CA GLU A 340 1.77 7.01 -16.58
C GLU A 340 0.42 7.34 -15.94
N ALA A 341 -0.49 7.93 -16.70
CA ALA A 341 -1.82 8.27 -16.22
C ALA A 341 -2.62 7.02 -15.81
N ALA A 342 -2.47 5.91 -16.55
CA ALA A 342 -3.06 4.63 -16.16
C ALA A 342 -2.45 4.09 -14.87
N GLY A 343 -1.14 4.19 -14.67
CA GLY A 343 -0.47 3.81 -13.41
C GLY A 343 -1.00 4.58 -12.21
N VAL A 344 -1.09 5.91 -12.33
CA VAL A 344 -1.70 6.78 -11.31
C VAL A 344 -3.14 6.38 -11.03
N LEU A 345 -3.93 6.09 -12.07
CA LEU A 345 -5.32 5.65 -11.93
C LEU A 345 -5.45 4.27 -11.27
N MET A 346 -4.52 3.35 -11.51
CA MET A 346 -4.49 2.07 -10.78
C MET A 346 -4.24 2.29 -9.29
N THR A 347 -3.33 3.20 -8.91
CA THR A 347 -3.14 3.58 -7.50
C THR A 347 -4.42 4.20 -6.91
N PHE A 348 -5.19 4.95 -7.70
CA PHE A 348 -6.50 5.45 -7.27
C PHE A 348 -7.48 4.33 -6.91
N TYR A 349 -7.64 3.32 -7.77
CA TYR A 349 -8.50 2.17 -7.47
C TYR A 349 -8.05 1.38 -6.23
N LEU A 350 -6.73 1.21 -6.06
CA LEU A 350 -6.16 0.60 -4.86
C LEU A 350 -6.57 1.36 -3.60
N MET A 351 -6.31 2.67 -3.56
CA MET A 351 -6.61 3.51 -2.39
C MET A 351 -8.11 3.58 -2.09
N LEU A 352 -8.94 3.62 -3.14
CA LEU A 352 -10.39 3.53 -2.98
C LEU A 352 -10.80 2.21 -2.32
N GLY A 353 -10.17 1.09 -2.71
CA GLY A 353 -10.39 -0.23 -2.09
C GLY A 353 -10.01 -0.24 -0.61
N LEU A 354 -8.86 0.34 -0.26
CA LEU A 354 -8.42 0.48 1.13
C LEU A 354 -9.42 1.31 1.96
N ALA A 355 -9.83 2.48 1.44
CA ALA A 355 -10.70 3.40 2.16
C ALA A 355 -12.10 2.81 2.41
N VAL A 356 -12.74 2.27 1.36
CA VAL A 356 -14.07 1.66 1.48
C VAL A 356 -14.01 0.37 2.30
N GLY A 357 -12.95 -0.43 2.15
CA GLY A 357 -12.73 -1.64 2.94
C GLY A 357 -12.58 -1.33 4.43
N SER A 358 -11.83 -0.28 4.77
CA SER A 358 -11.66 0.18 6.15
C SER A 358 -12.99 0.58 6.77
N ALA A 359 -13.81 1.37 6.06
CA ALA A 359 -15.14 1.78 6.53
C ALA A 359 -16.06 0.56 6.76
N CYS A 360 -16.06 -0.40 5.84
CA CYS A 360 -16.82 -1.64 6.00
C CYS A 360 -16.29 -2.53 7.12
N SER A 361 -14.98 -2.55 7.37
CA SER A 361 -14.37 -3.33 8.46
C SER A 361 -14.95 -2.92 9.83
N VAL A 362 -15.09 -1.61 10.07
CA VAL A 362 -15.65 -1.07 11.31
C VAL A 362 -17.11 -1.51 11.48
N LEU A 363 -17.89 -1.47 10.41
CA LEU A 363 -19.28 -1.92 10.43
C LEU A 363 -19.37 -3.41 10.78
N ILE A 364 -18.54 -4.27 10.18
CA ILE A 364 -18.54 -5.70 10.45
C ILE A 364 -18.09 -5.99 11.89
N VAL A 365 -17.03 -5.34 12.37
CA VAL A 365 -16.56 -5.47 13.76
C VAL A 365 -17.66 -5.09 14.75
N HIS A 366 -18.46 -4.05 14.46
CA HIS A 366 -19.58 -3.65 15.31
C HIS A 366 -20.75 -4.66 15.29
N LEU A 367 -20.92 -5.40 14.19
CA LEU A 367 -21.96 -6.41 14.02
C LEU A 367 -21.60 -7.80 14.57
N MET A 368 -20.31 -8.10 14.78
CA MET A 368 -19.83 -9.36 15.38
C MET A 368 -20.08 -9.40 16.89
#